data_AF-A0A7S2KFW5-F1
#
_entry.id   AF-A0A7S2KFW5-F1
#
_cell.length_a   1.000
_cell.length_b   1.000
_cell.length_c   1.000
_cell.angle_alpha   90.00
_cell.angle_beta   90.00
_cell.angle_gamma   90.00
#
_symmetry.space_group_name_H-M   'P 1'
#
loop_
_entity.id
_entity.type
_entity.pdbx_description
1 polymer ?
#
loop_
_entity_poly.entity_id
_entity_poly.type
_entity_poly.pdbx_seq_one_letter_code
_entity_poly.pdbx_strand_id
1 'polypeptide(L)'
;NTYLSNHTLEWVGSLFYDDSDIPPDIRQYIAWNKDQHIDAAVRKILTSHSHFDMKPFFQWKLKFLPVMVAWFERAQETGLAGLKQSLESRKLSSMYDFVRSMPMLVLGGNQGQEKTRQRSRKRRLE
;
A
#
# COMPACT_ATOMS: atom_id res chain seq x y z
N ASN A 1 7.77 -6.11 1.10
CA ASN A 1 8.14 -5.17 2.19
C ASN A 1 8.73 -3.92 1.53
N THR A 2 7.88 -3.08 0.90
CA THR A 2 8.31 -1.99 -0.03
C THR A 2 8.39 -0.62 0.67
N TYR A 3 7.72 -0.48 1.82
CA TYR A 3 7.56 0.78 2.56
C TYR A 3 8.82 1.28 3.28
N LEU A 4 9.88 0.47 3.36
CA LEU A 4 11.17 0.84 3.95
C LEU A 4 12.21 1.27 2.89
N SER A 5 11.90 1.15 1.60
CA SER A 5 12.85 1.44 0.52
C SER A 5 12.63 2.85 -0.06
N ASN A 6 12.78 3.88 0.77
CA ASN A 6 12.74 5.29 0.34
C ASN A 6 14.08 5.79 -0.22
N HIS A 7 15.11 4.94 -0.26
CA HIS A 7 16.41 5.30 -0.83
C HIS A 7 16.36 5.38 -2.36
N THR A 8 16.97 6.41 -2.93
CA THR A 8 17.20 6.56 -4.38
C THR A 8 18.59 6.04 -4.72
N LEU A 9 18.68 4.76 -5.02
CA LEU A 9 19.85 4.20 -5.67
C LEU A 9 19.88 4.72 -7.11
N GLU A 10 20.82 5.63 -7.40
CA GLU A 10 20.99 6.24 -8.72
C GLU A 10 21.95 5.45 -9.62
N TRP A 11 22.76 4.60 -9.01
CA TRP A 11 23.77 3.82 -9.71
C TRP A 11 24.10 2.53 -8.95
N VAL A 12 24.30 1.44 -9.70
CA VAL A 12 24.75 0.14 -9.19
C VAL A 12 25.77 -0.40 -10.19
N GLY A 13 27.02 -0.60 -9.77
CA GLY A 13 28.08 -1.09 -10.64
C GLY A 13 29.47 -0.86 -10.07
N SER A 14 30.49 -1.11 -10.89
CA SER A 14 31.88 -0.68 -10.68
C SER A 14 32.31 0.05 -11.95
N LEU A 15 33.27 0.98 -11.86
CA LEU A 15 33.77 1.76 -13.02
C LEU A 15 34.26 0.90 -14.20
N PHE A 16 34.42 -0.41 -13.99
CA PHE A 16 35.00 -1.37 -14.94
C PHE A 16 34.02 -2.42 -15.45
N TYR A 17 32.73 -2.35 -15.10
CA TYR A 17 31.72 -3.30 -15.60
C TYR A 17 30.76 -2.61 -16.57
N ASP A 18 30.39 -3.33 -17.61
CA ASP A 18 29.40 -2.87 -18.58
C ASP A 18 28.03 -2.85 -17.92
N ASP A 19 27.26 -1.79 -18.21
CA ASP A 19 25.91 -1.61 -17.71
C ASP A 19 25.02 -2.81 -18.10
N SER A 20 25.39 -3.59 -19.12
CA SER A 20 24.69 -4.80 -19.58
C SER A 20 24.58 -5.91 -18.52
N ASP A 21 25.45 -5.93 -17.51
CA ASP A 21 25.41 -6.93 -16.42
C ASP A 21 24.34 -6.61 -15.36
N ILE A 22 23.74 -5.41 -15.39
CA ILE A 22 22.68 -5.03 -14.46
C ILE A 22 21.36 -5.71 -14.87
N PRO A 23 20.73 -6.49 -13.95
CA PRO A 23 19.41 -7.06 -14.17
C PRO A 23 18.39 -6.02 -14.65
N PRO A 24 17.53 -6.34 -15.65
CA PRO A 24 16.62 -5.37 -16.26
C PRO A 24 15.67 -4.68 -15.27
N ASP A 25 15.23 -5.41 -14.25
CA ASP A 25 14.40 -4.91 -13.15
C ASP A 25 15.14 -3.87 -12.30
N ILE A 26 16.41 -4.11 -11.96
CA ILE A 26 17.25 -3.16 -11.23
C ILE A 26 17.48 -1.89 -12.07
N ARG A 27 17.76 -2.04 -13.37
CA ARG A 27 17.91 -0.91 -14.29
C ARG A 27 16.66 -0.05 -14.36
N GLN A 28 15.49 -0.68 -14.39
CA GLN A 28 14.20 0.00 -14.38
C GLN A 28 13.97 0.78 -13.08
N TYR A 29 14.32 0.21 -11.93
CA TYR A 29 14.24 0.90 -10.63
C TYR A 29 15.22 2.08 -10.52
N ILE A 30 16.44 1.95 -11.05
CA ILE A 30 17.43 3.04 -11.13
C ILE A 30 16.90 4.17 -12.04
N ALA A 31 16.33 3.84 -13.19
CA ALA A 31 15.73 4.82 -14.09
C ALA A 31 14.60 5.61 -13.41
N TRP A 32 13.72 4.93 -12.66
CA TRP A 32 12.69 5.62 -11.88
C TRP A 32 13.23 6.52 -10.78
N ASN A 33 14.38 6.19 -10.19
CA ASN A 33 15.01 7.02 -9.16
C ASN A 33 15.65 8.30 -9.71
N LYS A 34 15.98 8.34 -11.01
CA LYS A 34 16.51 9.52 -11.70
C LYS A 34 15.42 10.56 -12.04
N ASP A 35 14.16 10.14 -12.07
CA ASP A 35 13.00 11.03 -12.19
C ASP A 35 12.67 11.69 -10.82
N GLN A 36 11.57 12.45 -10.73
CA GLN A 36 11.15 13.04 -9.46
C GLN A 36 10.91 11.97 -8.39
N HIS A 37 11.41 12.19 -7.17
CA HIS A 37 11.34 11.23 -6.06
C HIS A 37 9.92 10.73 -5.74
N ILE A 38 8.91 11.59 -5.88
CA ILE A 38 7.49 11.26 -5.63
C ILE A 38 7.00 10.25 -6.67
N ASP A 39 7.36 10.44 -7.94
CA ASP A 39 6.98 9.57 -9.04
C ASP A 39 7.68 8.21 -8.94
N ALA A 40 8.95 8.21 -8.50
CA ALA A 40 9.70 6.98 -8.26
C ALA A 40 9.01 6.07 -7.25
N ALA A 41 8.55 6.64 -6.12
CA ALA A 41 7.85 5.89 -5.09
C ALA A 41 6.51 5.33 -5.59
N VAL A 42 5.72 6.15 -6.29
CA VAL A 42 4.44 5.73 -6.89
C VAL A 42 4.66 4.57 -7.87
N ARG A 43 5.64 4.67 -8.76
CA ARG A 43 5.97 3.62 -9.74
C ARG A 43 6.38 2.32 -9.06
N LYS A 44 7.29 2.37 -8.09
CA LYS A 44 7.71 1.20 -7.31
C LYS A 44 6.53 0.51 -6.62
N ILE A 45 5.66 1.29 -5.99
CA ILE A 45 4.47 0.78 -5.29
C ILE A 45 3.53 0.09 -6.29
N LEU A 46 3.22 0.73 -7.41
CA LEU A 46 2.31 0.17 -8.42
C LEU A 46 2.88 -1.06 -9.11
N THR A 47 4.19 -1.13 -9.37
CA THR A 47 4.79 -2.31 -10.00
C THR A 47 4.87 -3.48 -9.02
N SER A 48 5.15 -3.21 -7.74
CA SER A 48 5.33 -4.27 -6.73
C SER A 48 4.01 -4.80 -6.18
N HIS A 49 2.94 -4.00 -6.22
CA HIS A 49 1.64 -4.32 -5.63
C HIS A 49 0.54 -4.23 -6.68
N SER A 50 0.18 -5.37 -7.26
CA SER A 50 -0.98 -5.48 -8.16
C SER A 50 -2.31 -5.25 -7.43
N HIS A 51 -2.34 -5.57 -6.13
CA HIS A 51 -3.46 -5.39 -5.23
C HIS A 51 -2.97 -4.80 -3.91
N PHE A 52 -3.79 -3.95 -3.30
CA PHE A 52 -3.42 -3.24 -2.08
C PHE A 52 -4.18 -3.79 -0.88
N ASP A 53 -3.47 -4.34 0.11
CA ASP A 53 -4.09 -4.68 1.38
C ASP A 53 -4.50 -3.40 2.13
N MET A 54 -5.80 -3.23 2.31
CA MET A 54 -6.41 -2.07 2.95
C MET A 54 -6.39 -2.13 4.48
N LYS A 55 -6.14 -3.31 5.06
CA LYS A 55 -6.21 -3.54 6.51
C LYS A 55 -5.32 -2.59 7.33
N PRO A 56 -4.07 -2.29 6.93
CA PRO A 56 -3.21 -1.37 7.69
C PRO A 56 -3.79 0.04 7.88
N PHE A 57 -4.70 0.45 6.99
CA PHE A 57 -5.28 1.79 7.00
C PHE A 57 -6.59 1.89 7.81
N PHE A 58 -7.11 0.79 8.35
CA PHE A 58 -8.38 0.79 9.08
C PHE A 58 -8.38 1.66 10.35
N GLN A 59 -7.21 1.85 10.98
CA GLN A 59 -7.05 2.78 12.10
C GLN A 59 -7.49 4.22 11.74
N TRP A 60 -7.41 4.60 10.46
CA TRP A 60 -7.76 5.93 9.99
C TRP A 60 -9.26 6.05 9.65
N LYS A 61 -10.02 4.96 9.76
CA LYS A 61 -11.46 4.90 9.49
C LYS A 61 -11.80 5.49 8.11
N LEU A 62 -13.05 5.88 7.87
CA LEU A 62 -13.49 6.47 6.59
C LEU A 62 -12.69 7.73 6.17
N LYS A 63 -11.91 8.34 7.06
CA LYS A 63 -11.03 9.47 6.73
C LYS A 63 -9.91 9.08 5.74
N PHE A 64 -9.56 7.80 5.64
CA PHE A 64 -8.55 7.34 4.67
C PHE A 64 -9.07 7.33 3.23
N LEU A 65 -10.38 7.16 3.02
CA LEU A 65 -10.96 7.07 1.68
C LEU A 65 -10.61 8.26 0.76
N PRO A 66 -10.78 9.53 1.17
CA PRO A 66 -10.37 10.67 0.33
C PRO A 66 -8.85 10.73 0.10
N VAL A 67 -8.03 10.33 1.08
CA VAL A 67 -6.57 10.30 0.96
C VAL A 67 -6.14 9.28 -0.10
N MET A 68 -6.74 8.09 -0.08
CA MET A 68 -6.49 7.03 -1.05
C MET A 68 -6.91 7.47 -2.46
N VAL A 69 -8.11 8.05 -2.61
CA VAL A 69 -8.61 8.54 -3.90
C VAL A 69 -7.69 9.61 -4.48
N ALA A 70 -7.30 10.60 -3.68
CA ALA A 70 -6.38 11.66 -4.10
C ALA A 70 -4.97 11.12 -4.43
N TRP A 71 -4.51 10.05 -3.76
CA TRP A 71 -3.26 9.39 -4.10
C TRP A 71 -3.33 8.70 -5.46
N PHE A 72 -4.43 7.99 -5.78
CA PHE A 72 -4.62 7.37 -7.09
C PHE A 72 -4.74 8.41 -8.21
N GLU A 73 -5.39 9.55 -7.96
CA GLU A 73 -5.49 10.65 -8.93
C GLU A 73 -4.11 11.23 -9.25
N ARG A 74 -3.30 11.55 -8.22
CA ARG A 74 -1.91 11.96 -8.44
C ARG A 74 -1.08 10.87 -9.14
N ALA A 75 -1.33 9.60 -8.82
CA ALA A 75 -0.61 8.50 -9.46
C ALA A 75 -0.87 8.43 -10.98
N GLN A 76 -2.06 8.83 -11.44
CA GLN A 76 -2.37 8.91 -12.88
C GLN A 76 -1.61 10.02 -13.60
N GLU A 77 -1.28 11.11 -12.89
CA GLU A 77 -0.55 12.26 -13.44
C GLU A 77 0.93 11.92 -13.69
N THR A 78 1.49 10.90 -13.02
CA THR A 78 2.91 10.49 -13.12
C THR A 78 3.36 9.91 -14.48
N GLY A 79 2.51 9.99 -15.51
CA GLY A 79 2.85 9.62 -16.89
C GLY A 79 2.89 8.12 -17.16
N LEU A 80 2.35 7.29 -16.27
CA LEU A 80 2.24 5.83 -16.44
C LEU A 80 1.12 5.46 -17.42
N ALA A 81 1.21 5.94 -18.68
CA ALA A 81 0.17 5.79 -19.70
C ALA A 81 -0.27 4.33 -19.91
N GLY A 82 0.66 3.36 -19.81
CA GLY A 82 0.36 1.93 -19.92
C GLY A 82 -0.39 1.33 -18.73
N LEU A 83 -0.52 2.05 -17.62
CA LEU A 83 -1.17 1.58 -16.39
C LEU A 83 -2.51 2.28 -16.10
N LYS A 84 -2.97 3.23 -16.93
CA LYS A 84 -4.17 4.04 -16.61
C LYS A 84 -5.43 3.19 -16.32
N GLN A 85 -5.74 2.23 -17.18
CA GLN A 85 -6.89 1.32 -16.97
C GLN A 85 -6.68 0.38 -15.77
N SER A 86 -5.42 -0.05 -15.56
CA SER A 86 -5.04 -0.85 -14.38
C SER A 86 -5.20 -0.03 -13.09
N LEU A 87 -4.85 1.25 -13.10
CA LEU A 87 -4.95 2.18 -11.98
C LEU A 87 -6.39 2.40 -11.56
N GLU A 88 -7.30 2.64 -12.51
CA GLU A 88 -8.73 2.77 -12.21
C GLU A 88 -9.30 1.49 -11.59
N SER A 89 -8.94 0.33 -12.17
CA SER A 89 -9.37 -0.96 -11.64
C SER A 89 -8.86 -1.20 -10.21
N ARG A 90 -7.61 -0.80 -9.93
CA ARG A 90 -7.00 -0.89 -8.60
C ARG A 90 -7.60 0.11 -7.61
N LYS A 91 -7.93 1.32 -8.03
CA LYS A 91 -8.63 2.33 -7.22
C LYS A 91 -9.97 1.77 -6.75
N LEU A 92 -10.78 1.28 -7.70
CA LEU A 92 -12.09 0.70 -7.40
C LEU A 92 -11.99 -0.53 -6.50
N SER A 93 -11.04 -1.44 -6.77
CA SER A 93 -10.81 -2.62 -5.93
C SER A 93 -10.41 -2.21 -4.51
N SER A 94 -9.46 -1.28 -4.37
CA SER A 94 -9.01 -0.77 -3.06
C SER A 94 -10.15 -0.12 -2.28
N MET A 95 -10.99 0.67 -2.94
CA MET A 95 -12.19 1.26 -2.33
C MET A 95 -13.17 0.19 -1.87
N TYR A 96 -13.46 -0.79 -2.73
CA TYR A 96 -14.36 -1.89 -2.41
C TYR A 96 -13.87 -2.70 -1.21
N ASP A 97 -12.60 -3.10 -1.21
CA ASP A 97 -12.01 -3.88 -0.12
C ASP A 97 -11.98 -3.10 1.19
N PHE A 98 -11.68 -1.80 1.12
CA PHE A 98 -11.69 -0.94 2.28
C PHE A 98 -13.09 -0.85 2.92
N VAL A 99 -14.11 -0.53 2.12
CA VAL A 99 -15.48 -0.37 2.59
C VAL A 99 -16.08 -1.72 3.04
N ARG A 100 -15.89 -2.79 2.28
CA ARG A 100 -16.41 -4.13 2.60
C ARG A 100 -15.82 -4.69 3.88
N SER A 101 -14.55 -4.38 4.16
CA SER A 101 -13.85 -4.90 5.33
C SER A 101 -14.14 -4.12 6.62
N MET A 102 -14.71 -2.91 6.53
CA MET A 102 -15.02 -2.09 7.72
C MET A 102 -16.16 -2.63 8.60
N PRO A 103 -17.29 -3.12 8.06
CA PRO A 103 -18.33 -3.77 8.86
C PRO A 103 -17.82 -5.00 9.63
N MET A 104 -16.84 -5.73 9.08
CA MET A 104 -16.27 -6.92 9.72
C MET A 104 -15.49 -6.59 11.00
N LEU A 105 -14.93 -5.39 11.12
CA LEU A 105 -14.27 -4.93 12.34
C LEU A 105 -15.25 -4.61 13.47
N VAL A 106 -16.45 -4.12 13.12
CA VAL A 106 -17.48 -3.76 14.11
C VAL A 106 -18.11 -5.00 14.72
N LEU A 107 -18.34 -6.05 13.90
CA LEU A 107 -18.92 -7.32 14.37
C LEU A 107 -17.95 -8.13 15.26
N GLY A 108 -16.63 -8.00 15.05
CA GLY A 108 -15.61 -8.66 15.88
C GLY A 108 -15.39 -8.01 17.26
N GLY A 109 -15.78 -6.74 17.45
CA GLY A 109 -15.58 -5.99 18.70
C GLY A 109 -16.39 -6.53 19.89
N ASN A 110 -17.49 -7.26 19.64
CA ASN A 110 -18.36 -7.77 20.70
C ASN A 110 -17.80 -9.03 21.40
N GLN A 111 -16.95 -9.82 20.75
CA GLN A 111 -16.45 -11.08 21.33
C GLN A 111 -15.44 -10.86 22.48
N GLY A 112 -14.76 -9.71 22.50
CA GLY A 112 -13.81 -9.36 23.56
C GLY A 112 -14.46 -8.89 24.86
N GLN A 113 -15.62 -8.22 24.78
CA GLN A 113 -16.30 -7.67 25.96
C GLN A 113 -17.12 -8.72 26.72
N GLU A 114 -17.60 -9.74 26.02
CA GLU A 114 -18.42 -10.81 26.61
C GLU A 114 -17.61 -11.73 27.53
N LYS A 115 -16.36 -12.04 27.16
CA LYS A 115 -15.43 -12.83 27.99
C LYS A 115 -15.04 -12.11 29.29
N THR A 116 -14.88 -10.79 29.25
CA THR A 116 -14.55 -9.97 30.43
C THR A 116 -15.74 -9.82 31.36
N ARG A 117 -16.96 -9.68 30.82
CA ARG A 117 -18.21 -9.67 31.61
C ARG A 117 -18.49 -11.01 32.29
N GLN A 118 -18.27 -12.14 31.62
CA GLN A 118 -18.44 -13.47 32.24
C GLN A 118 -17.42 -13.72 33.37
N ARG A 119 -16.15 -13.31 33.19
CA ARG A 119 -15.12 -13.42 34.25
C ARG A 119 -15.46 -12.56 35.48
N SER A 120 -15.97 -11.35 35.30
CA SER A 120 -16.36 -10.48 36.42
C SER A 120 -17.63 -10.96 37.15
N ARG A 121 -18.53 -11.66 36.47
CA ARG A 121 -19.72 -12.28 37.10
C ARG A 121 -19.38 -13.50 37.95
N LYS A 122 -18.43 -14.33 37.52
CA LYS A 122 -18.00 -15.53 38.27
C LYS A 122 -17.32 -15.20 39.61
N ARG A 123 -16.55 -14.10 39.66
CA ARG A 123 -15.83 -13.66 40.88
C ARG A 123 -16.71 -12.98 41.95
N ARG A 124 -18.01 -12.79 41.71
CA ARG A 124 -18.95 -12.19 42.68
C ARG A 124 -19.85 -13.22 43.37
N LEU A 125 -19.71 -14.50 43.00
CA LEU A 125 -20.55 -15.60 43.49
C LEU A 125 -19.74 -16.66 44.27
N GLU A 126 -18.45 -16.40 44.50
CA GLU A 126 -17.55 -17.13 45.41
C GLU A 126 -17.22 -16.20 46.59
#